data_AF-A0ABD5ML64-F1
#
_entry.id   AF-A0ABD5ML64-F1
#
_cell.length_a   1.000
_cell.length_b   1.000
_cell.length_c   1.000
_cell.angle_alpha   90.00
_cell.angle_beta   90.00
_cell.angle_gamma   90.00
#
_symmetry.space_group_name_H-M   'P 1'
#
loop_
_entity.id
_entity.type
_entity.pdbx_description
1 polymer ?
#
loop_
_entity_poly.entity_id
_entity_poly.type
_entity_poly.pdbx_seq_one_letter_code
_entity_poly.pdbx_strand_id
1 'polypeptide(L)'
;MIAIVGGGIAGLAAARRLRANGREVTVYEAGGEDALGGLARTYGTAGDDIEQFYHHLSKSEETIVELAEELGVGDRLEWLVGKNAYYVDGVVHPLDTPWQILAYPHMSVYDKFRLGMLTLEIDVRGGIPSFDTYDDLADFEDVPIREFLVEHTSRGVYENFFEPLLDAKFGSRKDDVSAAWLLGRVKFRGERDLLRGEILGYFDGGFAPVIEALVEDVGMENVETNARVVDLDMDGDAASAITVEQDGETRTEAVDGVVVATMPNVLEDLTGYACDIDFQGAVCAVVTMDEPLTDTYWLNIAHDAPFGALIEHTNFVPPERYGGDHLLYVASYVQTEDEWLATADEEEIEDRWLDHVVEMFPDFSREAVTEFRLARAPRAAPVYERGYLDLVVPYDLSDEVAAGLYYAGMASEAQYPERSLNGGVVAGYECADRILGS
;
A
#
# COMPACT_ATOMS: atom_id res chain seq x y z
N MET A 1 -22.19 10.41 20.24
CA MET A 1 -21.31 9.38 19.66
C MET A 1 -20.69 9.89 18.35
N ILE A 2 -19.43 9.56 18.08
CA ILE A 2 -18.74 9.81 16.80
C ILE A 2 -18.78 8.53 15.97
N ALA A 3 -19.33 8.59 14.77
CA ALA A 3 -19.35 7.45 13.86
C ALA A 3 -18.06 7.39 13.04
N ILE A 4 -17.45 6.22 12.94
CA ILE A 4 -16.28 5.97 12.10
C ILE A 4 -16.72 5.03 10.97
N VAL A 5 -16.69 5.50 9.73
CA VAL A 5 -17.05 4.71 8.54
C VAL A 5 -15.79 4.04 8.03
N GLY A 6 -15.71 2.71 8.14
CA GLY A 6 -14.59 1.86 7.72
C GLY A 6 -13.77 1.30 8.88
N GLY A 7 -13.63 -0.02 8.93
CA GLY A 7 -12.85 -0.79 9.90
C GLY A 7 -11.39 -1.04 9.49
N GLY A 8 -10.85 -0.23 8.59
CA GLY A 8 -9.43 -0.24 8.23
C GLY A 8 -8.54 0.38 9.30
N ILE A 9 -7.21 0.33 9.10
CA ILE A 9 -6.23 0.87 10.07
C ILE A 9 -6.51 2.33 10.44
N ALA A 10 -6.86 3.18 9.48
CA ALA A 10 -7.16 4.60 9.74
C ALA A 10 -8.39 4.77 10.65
N GLY A 11 -9.46 4.02 10.39
CA GLY A 11 -10.69 4.07 11.19
C GLY A 11 -10.46 3.54 12.61
N LEU A 12 -9.77 2.40 12.74
CA LEU A 12 -9.43 1.83 14.04
C LEU A 12 -8.49 2.74 14.85
N ALA A 13 -7.50 3.37 14.20
CA ALA A 13 -6.61 4.34 14.83
C ALA A 13 -7.36 5.59 15.33
N ALA A 14 -8.27 6.13 14.53
CA ALA A 14 -9.13 7.25 14.93
C ALA A 14 -10.02 6.86 16.13
N ALA A 15 -10.69 5.71 16.04
CA ALA A 15 -11.55 5.19 17.10
C ALA A 15 -10.79 5.02 18.42
N ARG A 16 -9.61 4.40 18.38
CA ARG A 16 -8.72 4.23 19.53
C ARG A 16 -8.38 5.56 20.18
N ARG A 17 -7.92 6.53 19.39
CA ARG A 17 -7.47 7.83 19.92
C ARG A 17 -8.61 8.65 20.51
N LEU A 18 -9.78 8.61 19.90
CA LEU A 18 -11.01 9.23 20.43
C LEU A 18 -11.47 8.56 21.74
N ARG A 19 -11.45 7.24 21.80
CA ARG A 19 -11.80 6.44 22.99
C ARG A 19 -10.86 6.70 24.16
N ALA A 20 -9.55 6.74 23.91
CA ALA A 20 -8.54 7.08 24.92
C ALA A 20 -8.79 8.47 25.54
N ASN A 21 -9.46 9.37 24.80
CA ASN A 21 -9.84 10.71 25.25
C ASN A 21 -11.32 10.82 25.71
N GLY A 22 -11.96 9.69 26.02
CA GLY A 22 -13.28 9.63 26.65
C GLY A 22 -14.46 9.95 25.71
N ARG A 23 -14.26 9.87 24.39
CA ARG A 23 -15.34 9.99 23.41
C ARG A 23 -16.03 8.65 23.21
N GLU A 24 -17.35 8.69 23.04
CA GLU A 24 -18.16 7.55 22.60
C GLU A 24 -18.03 7.43 21.08
N VAL A 25 -17.63 6.27 20.59
CA VAL A 25 -17.42 6.00 19.16
C VAL A 25 -18.04 4.68 18.77
N THR A 26 -18.45 4.57 17.51
CA THR A 26 -18.82 3.31 16.87
C THR A 26 -18.14 3.22 15.52
N VAL A 27 -17.43 2.11 15.25
CA VAL A 27 -16.84 1.81 13.95
C VAL A 27 -17.82 0.94 13.15
N TYR A 28 -18.14 1.36 11.94
CA TYR A 28 -19.02 0.62 11.02
C TYR A 28 -18.19 0.07 9.86
N GLU A 29 -18.05 -1.25 9.80
CA GLU A 29 -17.39 -1.97 8.71
C GLU A 29 -18.44 -2.71 7.87
N ALA A 30 -18.42 -2.48 6.56
CA ALA A 30 -19.38 -3.05 5.64
C ALA A 30 -19.16 -4.57 5.45
N GLY A 31 -17.91 -5.05 5.55
CA GLY A 31 -17.56 -6.47 5.52
C GLY A 31 -17.70 -7.16 6.88
N GLY A 32 -17.43 -8.47 6.90
CA GLY A 32 -17.38 -9.27 8.12
C GLY A 32 -16.17 -8.94 9.01
N GLU A 33 -15.98 -9.72 10.08
CA GLU A 33 -14.81 -9.58 10.97
C GLU A 33 -13.48 -9.77 10.22
N ASP A 34 -13.48 -10.60 9.17
CA ASP A 34 -12.35 -10.83 8.27
C ASP A 34 -12.01 -9.63 7.37
N ALA A 35 -12.87 -8.60 7.32
CA ALA A 35 -12.61 -7.35 6.60
C ALA A 35 -11.89 -6.29 7.46
N LEU A 36 -11.81 -6.48 8.79
CA LEU A 36 -11.11 -5.56 9.67
C LEU A 36 -9.63 -5.45 9.30
N GLY A 37 -9.07 -4.24 9.42
CA GLY A 37 -7.75 -3.90 8.87
C GLY A 37 -7.77 -3.47 7.40
N GLY A 38 -8.88 -3.65 6.68
CA GLY A 38 -9.09 -3.14 5.33
C GLY A 38 -8.15 -3.80 4.32
N LEU A 39 -7.27 -3.02 3.68
CA LEU A 39 -6.29 -3.56 2.72
C LEU A 39 -5.16 -4.36 3.39
N ALA A 40 -5.03 -4.30 4.72
CA ALA A 40 -4.08 -5.11 5.49
C ALA A 40 -4.67 -6.43 6.00
N ARG A 41 -5.90 -6.79 5.58
CA ARG A 41 -6.53 -8.06 5.94
C ARG A 41 -5.73 -9.26 5.44
N THR A 42 -5.91 -10.40 6.12
CA THR A 42 -5.09 -11.60 5.93
C THR A 42 -5.90 -12.78 5.39
N TYR A 43 -5.17 -13.81 4.98
CA TYR A 43 -5.64 -15.17 4.81
C TYR A 43 -4.99 -16.05 5.89
N GLY A 44 -5.77 -16.99 6.42
CA GLY A 44 -5.21 -18.04 7.27
C GLY A 44 -4.30 -18.98 6.49
N THR A 45 -3.22 -19.43 7.12
CA THR A 45 -2.33 -20.48 6.59
C THR A 45 -2.24 -21.66 7.57
N ALA A 46 -1.35 -22.62 7.31
CA ALA A 46 -1.04 -23.68 8.27
C ALA A 46 -0.27 -23.21 9.51
N GLY A 47 0.24 -21.96 9.51
CA GLY A 47 0.87 -21.31 10.66
C GLY A 47 0.41 -19.86 10.77
N ASP A 48 1.34 -18.91 10.62
CA ASP A 48 1.05 -17.47 10.66
C ASP A 48 0.09 -17.05 9.54
N ASP A 49 -0.71 -16.04 9.81
CA ASP A 49 -1.54 -15.39 8.79
C ASP A 49 -0.66 -14.67 7.75
N ILE A 50 -1.20 -14.54 6.53
CA ILE A 50 -0.51 -13.88 5.41
C ILE A 50 -1.42 -12.80 4.82
N GLU A 51 -0.88 -11.62 4.52
CA GLU A 51 -1.69 -10.51 4.00
C GLU A 51 -2.23 -10.83 2.60
N GLN A 52 -3.44 -10.36 2.27
CA GLN A 52 -4.00 -10.54 0.92
C GLN A 52 -3.23 -9.74 -0.16
N PHE A 53 -2.61 -8.64 0.26
CA PHE A 53 -1.68 -7.85 -0.53
C PHE A 53 -0.37 -7.82 0.23
N TYR A 54 0.77 -7.96 -0.44
CA TYR A 54 2.07 -7.95 0.24
C TYR A 54 2.28 -6.66 1.06
N HIS A 55 2.82 -6.79 2.28
CA HIS A 55 3.17 -5.67 3.14
C HIS A 55 4.53 -5.89 3.82
N HIS A 56 5.22 -4.79 4.09
CA HIS A 56 6.37 -4.70 4.97
C HIS A 56 6.49 -3.25 5.46
N LEU A 57 7.22 -3.05 6.54
CA LEU A 57 7.51 -1.71 7.07
C LEU A 57 8.91 -1.25 6.68
N SER A 58 9.04 0.05 6.43
CA SER A 58 10.32 0.73 6.45
C SER A 58 10.63 1.26 7.86
N LYS A 59 11.91 1.48 8.16
CA LYS A 59 12.33 2.12 9.42
C LYS A 59 11.84 3.56 9.57
N SER A 60 11.50 4.23 8.47
CA SER A 60 10.93 5.57 8.50
C SER A 60 9.48 5.61 8.95
N GLU A 61 8.80 4.46 9.02
CA GLU A 61 7.40 4.35 9.44
C GLU A 61 7.28 4.27 10.97
N GLU A 62 7.64 5.36 11.64
CA GLU A 62 7.74 5.40 13.10
C GLU A 62 6.36 5.31 13.79
N THR A 63 5.31 5.92 13.23
CA THR A 63 3.98 5.99 13.88
C THR A 63 3.34 4.62 14.08
N ILE A 64 3.42 3.72 13.08
CA ILE A 64 2.87 2.37 13.22
C ILE A 64 3.72 1.50 14.16
N VAL A 65 5.04 1.74 14.23
CA VAL A 65 5.92 1.07 15.18
C VAL A 65 5.60 1.51 16.61
N GLU A 66 5.46 2.82 16.85
CA GLU A 66 5.04 3.38 18.13
C GLU A 66 3.66 2.85 18.55
N LEU A 67 2.70 2.80 17.61
CA LEU A 67 1.39 2.21 17.85
C LEU A 67 1.48 0.74 18.28
N ALA A 68 2.31 -0.06 17.61
CA ALA A 68 2.52 -1.46 17.98
C ALA A 68 3.14 -1.59 19.39
N GLU A 69 4.07 -0.71 19.76
CA GLU A 69 4.64 -0.65 21.11
C GLU A 69 3.57 -0.30 22.16
N GLU A 70 2.72 0.69 21.87
CA GLU A 70 1.62 1.09 22.76
C GLU A 70 0.58 -0.01 22.96
N LEU A 71 0.30 -0.79 21.91
CA LEU A 71 -0.60 -1.94 21.93
C LEU A 71 0.03 -3.18 22.60
N GLY A 72 1.31 -3.13 22.94
CA GLY A 72 2.02 -4.24 23.58
C GLY A 72 2.36 -5.40 22.64
N VAL A 73 2.38 -5.15 21.32
CA VAL A 73 2.77 -6.13 20.28
C VAL A 73 4.07 -5.73 19.55
N GLY A 74 4.72 -4.64 19.97
CA GLY A 74 5.96 -4.15 19.38
C GLY A 74 7.14 -5.13 19.48
N ASP A 75 7.14 -6.05 20.46
CA ASP A 75 8.15 -7.10 20.59
C ASP A 75 8.06 -8.18 19.50
N ARG A 76 6.93 -8.23 18.77
CA ARG A 76 6.76 -9.07 17.58
C ARG A 76 7.35 -8.47 16.31
N LEU A 77 7.70 -7.19 16.29
CA LEU A 77 8.27 -6.55 15.11
C LEU A 77 9.73 -7.00 14.91
N GLU A 78 9.99 -7.61 13.77
CA GLU A 78 11.31 -8.07 13.37
C GLU A 78 11.82 -7.28 12.17
N TRP A 79 13.12 -6.96 12.19
CA TRP A 79 13.81 -6.32 11.08
C TRP A 79 14.61 -7.36 10.31
N LEU A 80 14.04 -7.82 9.19
CA LEU A 80 14.55 -8.90 8.37
C LEU A 80 15.20 -8.34 7.09
N VAL A 81 16.00 -9.17 6.42
CA VAL A 81 16.67 -8.77 5.17
C VAL A 81 15.90 -9.32 3.99
N GLY A 82 15.34 -8.43 3.17
CA GLY A 82 14.72 -8.76 1.89
C GLY A 82 15.74 -8.72 0.75
N LYS A 83 15.79 -9.81 -0.04
CA LYS A 83 16.59 -9.86 -1.28
C LYS A 83 15.76 -9.43 -2.48
N ASN A 84 16.31 -8.53 -3.27
CA ASN A 84 15.68 -7.93 -4.44
C ASN A 84 16.42 -8.35 -5.71
N ALA A 85 15.65 -8.67 -6.75
CA ALA A 85 16.18 -8.94 -8.08
C ALA A 85 15.30 -8.36 -9.19
N TYR A 86 15.84 -8.44 -10.40
CA TYR A 86 15.21 -7.98 -11.63
C TYR A 86 15.27 -9.09 -12.68
N TYR A 87 14.12 -9.54 -13.14
CA TYR A 87 14.01 -10.51 -14.21
C TYR A 87 13.99 -9.80 -15.56
N VAL A 88 14.99 -10.05 -16.40
CA VAL A 88 15.06 -9.50 -17.77
C VAL A 88 15.75 -10.50 -18.68
N ASP A 89 15.27 -10.63 -19.92
CA ASP A 89 15.82 -11.51 -20.95
C ASP A 89 16.04 -12.98 -20.50
N GLY A 90 15.13 -13.50 -19.66
CA GLY A 90 15.19 -14.88 -19.19
C GLY A 90 16.10 -15.11 -17.98
N VAL A 91 16.64 -14.05 -17.36
CA VAL A 91 17.63 -14.15 -16.28
C VAL A 91 17.21 -13.33 -15.08
N VAL A 92 17.29 -13.94 -13.89
CA VAL A 92 17.17 -13.24 -12.60
C VAL A 92 18.50 -12.56 -12.28
N HIS A 93 18.49 -11.23 -12.20
CA HIS A 93 19.63 -10.43 -11.80
C HIS A 93 19.43 -9.88 -10.38
N PRO A 94 20.15 -10.41 -9.37
CA PRO A 94 20.15 -9.82 -8.04
C PRO A 94 20.64 -8.37 -8.08
N LEU A 95 20.10 -7.50 -7.21
CA LEU A 95 20.44 -6.07 -7.15
C LEU A 95 20.72 -5.57 -5.71
N ASP A 96 20.98 -6.47 -4.77
CA ASP A 96 21.14 -6.18 -3.34
C ASP A 96 22.49 -5.55 -2.96
N THR A 97 23.55 -5.92 -3.66
CA THR A 97 24.92 -5.48 -3.35
C THR A 97 25.51 -4.59 -4.45
N PRO A 98 26.50 -3.74 -4.13
CA PRO A 98 27.20 -2.94 -5.13
C PRO A 98 27.80 -3.77 -6.27
N TRP A 99 28.30 -4.98 -5.99
CA TRP A 99 28.89 -5.85 -7.00
C TRP A 99 27.85 -6.44 -7.95
N GLN A 100 26.69 -6.82 -7.41
CA GLN A 100 25.55 -7.27 -8.20
C GLN A 100 25.02 -6.16 -9.11
N ILE A 101 24.86 -4.93 -8.59
CA ILE A 101 24.51 -3.75 -9.38
C ILE A 101 25.58 -3.51 -10.48
N LEU A 102 26.86 -3.59 -10.13
CA LEU A 102 27.96 -3.46 -11.11
C LEU A 102 27.95 -4.58 -12.16
N ALA A 103 27.49 -5.78 -11.83
CA ALA A 103 27.36 -6.90 -12.76
C ALA A 103 26.11 -6.81 -13.66
N TYR A 104 25.10 -6.00 -13.31
CA TYR A 104 23.87 -5.87 -14.09
C TYR A 104 24.17 -5.41 -15.54
N PRO A 105 23.86 -6.21 -16.58
CA PRO A 105 24.39 -5.98 -17.92
C PRO A 105 23.63 -4.90 -18.72
N HIS A 106 22.41 -4.53 -18.29
CA HIS A 106 21.55 -3.57 -19.01
C HIS A 106 21.76 -2.11 -18.59
N MET A 107 22.76 -1.82 -17.75
CA MET A 107 23.17 -0.46 -17.42
C MET A 107 24.67 -0.27 -17.62
N SER A 108 25.05 0.86 -18.22
CA SER A 108 26.47 1.25 -18.30
C SER A 108 27.02 1.63 -16.92
N VAL A 109 28.35 1.76 -16.81
CA VAL A 109 28.98 2.25 -15.57
C VAL A 109 28.52 3.67 -15.24
N TYR A 110 28.28 4.50 -16.26
CA TYR A 110 27.79 5.86 -16.07
C TYR A 110 26.35 5.88 -15.55
N ASP A 111 25.49 5.01 -16.08
CA ASP A 111 24.10 4.82 -15.64
C ASP A 111 24.06 4.44 -14.15
N LYS A 112 24.87 3.45 -13.76
CA LYS A 112 24.97 2.99 -12.37
C LYS A 112 25.48 4.08 -11.43
N PHE A 113 26.46 4.86 -11.87
CA PHE A 113 26.95 6.00 -11.09
C PHE A 113 25.84 7.02 -10.87
N ARG A 114 25.13 7.42 -11.94
CA ARG A 114 24.06 8.43 -11.87
C ARG A 114 22.87 7.96 -11.03
N LEU A 115 22.44 6.71 -11.21
CA LEU A 115 21.41 6.09 -10.38
C LEU A 115 21.84 6.04 -8.91
N GLY A 116 23.08 5.62 -8.65
CA GLY A 116 23.62 5.57 -7.29
C GLY A 116 23.69 6.94 -6.61
N MET A 117 24.00 8.01 -7.35
CA MET A 117 23.95 9.38 -6.79
C MET A 117 22.53 9.80 -6.44
N LEU A 118 21.53 9.50 -7.29
CA LEU A 118 20.12 9.77 -6.98
C LEU A 118 19.67 9.00 -5.73
N THR A 119 20.01 7.72 -5.60
CA THR A 119 19.65 6.92 -4.42
C THR A 119 20.33 7.41 -3.13
N LEU A 120 21.48 8.08 -3.23
CA LEU A 120 22.14 8.75 -2.11
C LEU A 120 21.64 10.19 -1.88
N GLU A 121 20.62 10.62 -2.61
CA GLU A 121 20.06 11.97 -2.59
C GLU A 121 21.10 13.06 -2.98
N ILE A 122 22.07 12.71 -3.83
CA ILE A 122 23.11 13.61 -4.32
C ILE A 122 22.80 14.02 -5.76
N ASP A 123 22.52 15.31 -5.99
CA ASP A 123 22.44 15.84 -7.35
C ASP A 123 23.84 16.20 -7.85
N VAL A 124 24.27 15.57 -8.94
CA VAL A 124 25.56 15.85 -9.59
C VAL A 124 25.40 16.57 -10.93
N ARG A 125 24.20 17.04 -11.26
CA ARG A 125 23.96 17.92 -12.42
C ARG A 125 24.80 19.20 -12.27
N GLY A 126 25.28 19.72 -13.39
CA GLY A 126 26.16 20.91 -13.39
C GLY A 126 27.59 20.68 -12.91
N GLY A 127 27.96 19.47 -12.45
CA GLY A 127 29.33 19.08 -12.13
C GLY A 127 29.81 19.41 -10.71
N ILE A 128 28.96 20.04 -9.89
CA ILE A 128 29.20 20.29 -8.46
C ILE A 128 28.08 19.55 -7.69
N PRO A 129 28.42 18.61 -6.78
CA PRO A 129 27.41 17.90 -5.99
C PRO A 129 26.59 18.83 -5.07
N SER A 130 25.27 18.67 -5.09
CA SER A 130 24.32 19.24 -4.12
C SER A 130 23.70 18.12 -3.29
N PHE A 131 23.37 18.40 -2.03
CA PHE A 131 22.91 17.40 -1.04
C PHE A 131 21.53 17.72 -0.46
N ASP A 132 20.91 18.81 -0.94
CA ASP A 132 19.66 19.38 -0.48
C ASP A 132 18.61 19.48 -1.61
N THR A 133 18.99 19.08 -2.83
CA THR A 133 18.14 19.23 -4.03
C THR A 133 16.84 18.47 -3.93
N TYR A 134 16.83 17.34 -3.21
CA TYR A 134 15.66 16.47 -3.11
C TYR A 134 14.98 16.57 -1.75
N ASP A 135 15.34 17.53 -0.89
CA ASP A 135 14.84 17.63 0.48
C ASP A 135 13.32 17.81 0.51
N ASP A 136 12.81 18.75 -0.28
CA ASP A 136 11.38 19.01 -0.44
C ASP A 136 10.83 18.24 -1.64
N LEU A 137 9.93 17.30 -1.39
CA LEU A 137 9.31 16.50 -2.44
C LEU A 137 8.29 17.31 -3.25
N ALA A 138 7.68 18.34 -2.64
CA ALA A 138 6.70 19.19 -3.30
C ALA A 138 7.31 19.99 -4.47
N ASP A 139 8.61 20.30 -4.42
CA ASP A 139 9.36 20.94 -5.51
C ASP A 139 9.34 20.11 -6.82
N PHE A 140 9.03 18.82 -6.72
CA PHE A 140 8.99 17.88 -7.83
C PHE A 140 7.57 17.41 -8.20
N GLU A 141 6.54 17.97 -7.57
CA GLU A 141 5.18 17.45 -7.76
C GLU A 141 4.69 17.63 -9.20
N ASP A 142 5.03 18.74 -9.85
CA ASP A 142 4.62 19.04 -11.22
C ASP A 142 5.56 18.47 -12.30
N VAL A 143 6.68 17.87 -11.87
CA VAL A 143 7.72 17.39 -12.80
C VAL A 143 7.33 16.00 -13.31
N PRO A 144 7.20 15.78 -14.63
CA PRO A 144 6.96 14.45 -15.18
C PRO A 144 8.07 13.47 -14.80
N ILE A 145 7.71 12.29 -14.30
CA ILE A 145 8.68 11.29 -13.82
C ILE A 145 9.74 10.92 -14.85
N ARG A 146 9.36 10.83 -16.13
CA ARG A 146 10.27 10.54 -17.23
C ARG A 146 11.30 11.64 -17.43
N GLU A 147 10.87 12.90 -17.41
CA GLU A 147 11.76 14.06 -17.55
C GLU A 147 12.75 14.09 -16.38
N PHE A 148 12.23 13.97 -15.16
CA PHE A 148 13.04 13.88 -13.96
C PHE A 148 14.11 12.78 -14.07
N LEU A 149 13.72 11.55 -14.40
CA LEU A 149 14.64 10.42 -14.49
C LEU A 149 15.72 10.64 -15.56
N VAL A 150 15.35 11.10 -16.76
CA VAL A 150 16.31 11.35 -17.83
C VAL A 150 17.31 12.43 -17.44
N GLU A 151 16.87 13.47 -16.74
CA GLU A 151 17.73 14.58 -16.31
C GLU A 151 18.62 14.24 -15.11
N HIS A 152 18.08 13.57 -14.09
CA HIS A 152 18.76 13.32 -12.82
C HIS A 152 19.56 12.01 -12.84
N THR A 153 19.20 11.09 -13.73
CA THR A 153 19.97 9.85 -13.96
C THR A 153 20.60 9.85 -15.37
N SER A 154 19.98 9.14 -16.31
CA SER A 154 20.29 9.13 -17.72
C SER A 154 19.11 8.56 -18.52
N ARG A 155 19.14 8.70 -19.85
CA ARG A 155 18.19 7.99 -20.72
C ARG A 155 18.28 6.47 -20.59
N GLY A 156 19.50 5.93 -20.44
CA GLY A 156 19.70 4.50 -20.29
C GLY A 156 19.10 3.94 -19.01
N VAL A 157 19.17 4.69 -17.90
CA VAL A 157 18.52 4.33 -16.63
C VAL A 157 17.00 4.37 -16.75
N TYR A 158 16.43 5.38 -17.41
CA TYR A 158 14.99 5.40 -17.67
C TYR A 158 14.56 4.18 -18.50
N GLU A 159 15.11 4.00 -19.71
CA GLU A 159 14.65 2.98 -20.66
C GLU A 159 14.88 1.53 -20.17
N ASN A 160 16.02 1.25 -19.51
CA ASN A 160 16.41 -0.13 -19.18
C ASN A 160 16.13 -0.53 -17.73
N PHE A 161 15.63 0.37 -16.89
CA PHE A 161 15.37 0.07 -15.48
C PHE A 161 14.02 0.61 -15.00
N PHE A 162 13.77 1.92 -15.12
CA PHE A 162 12.55 2.51 -14.59
C PHE A 162 11.33 2.34 -15.50
N GLU A 163 11.48 2.43 -16.82
CA GLU A 163 10.35 2.35 -17.75
C GLU A 163 9.57 1.04 -17.60
N PRO A 164 10.19 -0.16 -17.55
CA PRO A 164 9.43 -1.39 -17.34
C PRO A 164 8.78 -1.45 -15.95
N LEU A 165 9.41 -0.87 -14.91
CA LEU A 165 8.83 -0.78 -13.56
C LEU A 165 7.60 0.14 -13.52
N LEU A 166 7.66 1.25 -14.26
CA LEU A 166 6.58 2.21 -14.39
C LEU A 166 5.44 1.62 -15.22
N ASP A 167 5.74 0.91 -16.30
CA ASP A 167 4.75 0.15 -17.08
C ASP A 167 4.06 -0.91 -16.22
N ALA A 168 4.83 -1.68 -15.44
CA ALA A 168 4.30 -2.69 -14.53
C ALA A 168 3.40 -2.10 -13.44
N LYS A 169 3.73 -0.91 -12.91
CA LYS A 169 2.98 -0.28 -11.82
C LYS A 169 1.80 0.56 -12.30
N PHE A 170 2.00 1.40 -13.31
CA PHE A 170 1.02 2.43 -13.72
C PHE A 170 0.46 2.20 -15.13
N GLY A 171 0.97 1.22 -15.88
CA GLY A 171 0.50 0.90 -17.22
C GLY A 171 0.38 2.13 -18.13
N SER A 172 -0.82 2.34 -18.66
CA SER A 172 -1.14 3.46 -19.56
C SER A 172 -1.03 4.85 -18.92
N ARG A 173 -1.05 4.94 -17.57
CA ARG A 173 -0.98 6.20 -16.81
C ARG A 173 0.44 6.62 -16.43
N LYS A 174 1.48 5.87 -16.81
CA LYS A 174 2.86 6.15 -16.38
C LYS A 174 3.36 7.57 -16.71
N ASP A 175 2.87 8.17 -17.79
CA ASP A 175 3.26 9.51 -18.24
C ASP A 175 2.59 10.64 -17.44
N ASP A 176 1.56 10.31 -16.64
CA ASP A 176 0.88 11.28 -15.77
C ASP A 176 1.60 11.45 -14.42
N VAL A 177 2.40 10.45 -14.04
CA VAL A 177 3.01 10.32 -12.71
C VAL A 177 4.05 11.41 -12.44
N SER A 178 3.94 11.97 -11.25
CA SER A 178 4.87 12.95 -10.69
C SER A 178 6.22 12.34 -10.30
N ALA A 179 7.29 13.11 -10.44
CA ALA A 179 8.61 12.77 -9.92
C ALA A 179 8.65 12.73 -8.37
N ALA A 180 7.76 13.47 -7.69
CA ALA A 180 7.65 13.45 -6.24
C ALA A 180 7.33 12.05 -5.70
N TRP A 181 6.50 11.27 -6.41
CA TRP A 181 6.22 9.87 -6.08
C TRP A 181 7.49 9.00 -6.07
N LEU A 182 8.33 9.14 -7.09
CA LEU A 182 9.58 8.37 -7.17
C LEU A 182 10.54 8.77 -6.06
N LEU A 183 10.70 10.07 -5.82
CA LEU A 183 11.56 10.57 -4.75
C LEU A 183 11.05 10.14 -3.38
N GLY A 184 9.72 10.14 -3.18
CA GLY A 184 9.05 9.50 -2.06
C GLY A 184 9.55 8.08 -1.88
N ARG A 185 9.41 7.23 -2.91
CA ARG A 185 9.91 5.84 -2.87
C ARG A 185 11.40 5.76 -2.55
N VAL A 186 12.24 6.63 -3.10
CA VAL A 186 13.68 6.64 -2.83
C VAL A 186 13.97 6.95 -1.36
N LYS A 187 13.26 7.92 -0.76
CA LYS A 187 13.38 8.28 0.66
C LYS A 187 12.72 7.27 1.61
N PHE A 188 11.61 6.67 1.20
CA PHE A 188 10.90 5.64 1.95
C PHE A 188 11.69 4.35 2.05
N ARG A 189 12.58 4.05 1.09
CA ARG A 189 13.50 2.92 1.21
C ARG A 189 14.42 3.14 2.41
N GLY A 190 14.15 2.37 3.47
CA GLY A 190 14.83 2.47 4.75
C GLY A 190 16.31 2.07 4.69
N GLU A 191 16.90 1.87 5.87
CA GLU A 191 18.31 1.50 5.98
C GLU A 191 18.63 0.23 5.18
N ARG A 192 19.54 0.38 4.21
CA ARG A 192 20.05 -0.74 3.41
C ARG A 192 21.35 -1.24 4.02
N ASP A 193 21.43 -2.54 4.28
CA ASP A 193 22.71 -3.18 4.57
C ASP A 193 23.49 -3.31 3.26
N LEU A 194 24.64 -2.64 3.18
CA LEU A 194 25.50 -2.58 1.98
C LEU A 194 25.94 -3.96 1.46
N LEU A 195 25.88 -5.00 2.28
CA LEU A 195 26.33 -6.36 1.96
C LEU A 195 25.18 -7.37 1.86
N ARG A 196 24.01 -7.08 2.45
CA ARG A 196 22.95 -8.08 2.64
C ARG A 196 21.65 -7.75 1.92
N GLY A 197 21.35 -6.47 1.68
CA GLY A 197 20.11 -6.05 1.02
C GLY A 197 19.31 -5.05 1.85
N GLU A 198 18.02 -4.98 1.60
CA GLU A 198 17.10 -4.04 2.24
C GLU A 198 16.61 -4.57 3.58
N ILE A 199 16.63 -3.72 4.62
CA ILE A 199 16.12 -4.09 5.94
C ILE A 199 14.65 -3.66 6.00
N LEU A 200 13.77 -4.63 6.19
CA LEU A 200 12.32 -4.45 6.18
C LEU A 200 11.73 -4.98 7.48
N GLY A 201 10.74 -4.27 8.00
CA GLY A 201 10.01 -4.64 9.20
C GLY A 201 8.86 -5.59 8.86
N TYR A 202 8.71 -6.65 9.63
CA TYR A 202 7.59 -7.56 9.54
C TYR A 202 7.27 -8.13 10.92
N PHE A 203 6.00 -8.37 11.21
CA PHE A 203 5.57 -8.86 12.51
C PHE A 203 5.54 -10.40 12.53
N ASP A 204 5.95 -10.99 13.66
CA ASP A 204 5.70 -12.39 13.97
C ASP A 204 4.18 -12.63 14.07
N GLY A 205 3.63 -13.45 13.16
CA GLY A 205 2.18 -13.56 12.91
C GLY A 205 1.63 -12.73 11.74
N GLY A 206 2.47 -12.07 10.94
CA GLY A 206 2.02 -11.13 9.91
C GLY A 206 1.45 -9.86 10.52
N PHE A 207 0.66 -9.08 9.79
CA PHE A 207 0.04 -7.84 10.27
C PHE A 207 -1.22 -8.08 11.11
N ALA A 208 -1.73 -9.32 11.17
CA ALA A 208 -2.89 -9.69 11.97
C ALA A 208 -2.76 -9.30 13.47
N PRO A 209 -1.65 -9.53 14.18
CA PRO A 209 -1.50 -9.17 15.59
C PRO A 209 -1.70 -7.67 15.87
N VAL A 210 -1.29 -6.79 14.96
CA VAL A 210 -1.49 -5.35 15.13
C VAL A 210 -2.96 -4.98 14.91
N ILE A 211 -3.61 -5.58 13.91
CA ILE A 211 -5.03 -5.36 13.62
C ILE A 211 -5.89 -5.89 14.78
N GLU A 212 -5.63 -7.11 15.24
CA GLU A 212 -6.31 -7.73 16.38
C GLU A 212 -6.14 -6.90 17.66
N ALA A 213 -4.91 -6.46 17.97
CA ALA A 213 -4.66 -5.64 19.13
C ALA A 213 -5.35 -4.26 19.04
N LEU A 214 -5.41 -3.66 17.84
CA LEU A 214 -6.17 -2.43 17.60
C LEU A 214 -7.67 -2.64 17.87
N VAL A 215 -8.25 -3.72 17.35
CA VAL A 215 -9.67 -4.04 17.54
C VAL A 215 -9.96 -4.32 19.03
N GLU A 216 -9.07 -5.05 19.72
CA GLU A 216 -9.19 -5.32 21.15
C GLU A 216 -9.11 -4.03 21.99
N ASP A 217 -8.19 -3.11 21.68
CA ASP A 217 -8.03 -1.84 22.38
C ASP A 217 -9.21 -0.88 22.14
N VAL A 218 -9.77 -0.86 20.92
CA VAL A 218 -11.03 -0.16 20.63
C VAL A 218 -12.21 -0.80 21.39
N GLY A 219 -12.19 -2.12 21.52
CA GLY A 219 -13.25 -2.95 22.10
C GLY A 219 -14.28 -3.34 21.06
N MET A 220 -14.45 -4.65 20.83
CA MET A 220 -15.35 -5.19 19.81
C MET A 220 -16.81 -4.76 19.98
N GLU A 221 -17.23 -4.39 21.19
CA GLU A 221 -18.57 -3.83 21.43
C GLU A 221 -18.80 -2.44 20.78
N ASN A 222 -17.72 -1.78 20.33
CA ASN A 222 -17.75 -0.50 19.63
C ASN A 222 -17.48 -0.67 18.12
N VAL A 223 -17.42 -1.92 17.62
CA VAL A 223 -17.19 -2.25 16.22
C VAL A 223 -18.37 -3.06 15.71
N GLU A 224 -19.04 -2.55 14.69
CA GLU A 224 -20.12 -3.23 14.00
C GLU A 224 -19.67 -3.67 12.61
N THR A 225 -19.67 -4.99 12.39
CA THR A 225 -19.37 -5.61 11.10
C THR A 225 -20.66 -5.92 10.34
N ASN A 226 -20.55 -6.15 9.03
CA ASN A 226 -21.67 -6.27 8.11
C ASN A 226 -22.61 -5.04 8.16
N ALA A 227 -22.07 -3.89 8.57
CA ALA A 227 -22.79 -2.66 8.84
C ALA A 227 -22.30 -1.57 7.87
N ARG A 228 -23.00 -1.44 6.74
CA ARG A 228 -22.64 -0.47 5.71
C ARG A 228 -23.32 0.86 5.98
N VAL A 229 -22.55 1.92 6.17
CA VAL A 229 -23.11 3.28 6.14
C VAL A 229 -23.46 3.64 4.70
N VAL A 230 -24.72 4.00 4.47
CA VAL A 230 -25.30 4.24 3.13
C VAL A 230 -25.78 5.67 2.94
N ASP A 231 -25.93 6.46 4.02
CA ASP A 231 -26.34 7.85 3.95
C ASP A 231 -25.82 8.67 5.13
N LEU A 232 -25.68 9.98 4.93
CA LEU A 232 -25.30 10.97 5.95
C LEU A 232 -26.31 12.14 5.92
N ASP A 233 -27.08 12.28 7.00
CA ASP A 233 -28.01 13.38 7.19
C ASP A 233 -27.34 14.59 7.84
N MET A 234 -27.66 15.78 7.32
CA MET A 234 -27.18 17.06 7.83
C MET A 234 -28.34 17.89 8.39
N ASP A 235 -28.14 18.52 9.56
CA ASP A 235 -29.06 19.52 10.11
C ASP A 235 -28.45 20.92 9.93
N GLY A 236 -28.87 21.60 8.86
CA GLY A 236 -28.20 22.81 8.39
C GLY A 236 -26.81 22.47 7.86
N ASP A 237 -25.78 23.11 8.42
CA ASP A 237 -24.38 22.95 7.99
C ASP A 237 -23.60 22.00 8.91
N ALA A 238 -24.27 21.04 9.57
CA ALA A 238 -23.64 20.10 10.50
C ALA A 238 -24.11 18.66 10.27
N ALA A 239 -23.18 17.70 10.31
CA ALA A 239 -23.50 16.28 10.32
C ALA A 239 -24.34 15.92 11.55
N SER A 240 -25.44 15.20 11.35
CA SER A 240 -26.46 15.01 12.38
C SER A 240 -26.90 13.56 12.60
N ALA A 241 -26.94 12.76 11.53
CA ALA A 241 -27.24 11.33 11.62
C ALA A 241 -26.58 10.55 10.47
N ILE A 242 -26.37 9.26 10.68
CA ILE A 242 -25.99 8.31 9.62
C ILE A 242 -27.08 7.27 9.45
N THR A 243 -27.23 6.76 8.23
CA THR A 243 -28.07 5.58 7.95
C THR A 243 -27.19 4.38 7.67
N VAL A 244 -27.41 3.30 8.42
CA VAL A 244 -26.66 2.05 8.38
C VAL A 244 -27.56 0.93 7.87
N GLU A 245 -27.07 0.19 6.88
CA GLU A 245 -27.66 -1.07 6.40
C GLU A 245 -26.91 -2.25 7.03
N GLN A 246 -27.62 -3.12 7.73
CA GLN A 246 -27.09 -4.33 8.37
C GLN A 246 -28.15 -5.44 8.35
N ASP A 247 -27.76 -6.66 7.97
CA ASP A 247 -28.66 -7.83 7.89
C ASP A 247 -29.94 -7.62 7.05
N GLY A 248 -29.88 -6.71 6.07
CA GLY A 248 -31.03 -6.35 5.20
C GLY A 248 -32.04 -5.39 5.85
N GLU A 249 -31.73 -4.86 7.03
CA GLU A 249 -32.48 -3.79 7.70
C GLU A 249 -31.69 -2.48 7.64
N THR A 250 -32.40 -1.35 7.64
CA THR A 250 -31.80 -0.02 7.70
C THR A 250 -32.20 0.67 9.00
N ARG A 251 -31.24 1.32 9.64
CA ARG A 251 -31.45 2.15 10.84
C ARG A 251 -30.73 3.47 10.71
N THR A 252 -31.33 4.51 11.27
CA THR A 252 -30.76 5.86 11.31
C THR A 252 -30.38 6.19 12.75
N GLU A 253 -29.17 6.71 12.94
CA GLU A 253 -28.59 7.00 14.24
C GLU A 253 -28.06 8.42 14.29
N ALA A 254 -28.42 9.15 15.35
CA ALA A 254 -27.90 10.49 15.58
C ALA A 254 -26.41 10.43 15.95
N VAL A 255 -25.63 11.34 15.39
CA VAL A 255 -24.17 11.44 15.60
C VAL A 255 -23.77 12.87 15.94
N ASP A 256 -22.70 13.00 16.71
CA ASP A 256 -22.07 14.30 16.99
C ASP A 256 -20.96 14.64 15.99
N GLY A 257 -20.58 13.67 15.15
CA GLY A 257 -19.56 13.81 14.12
C GLY A 257 -19.30 12.47 13.42
N VAL A 258 -18.67 12.54 12.24
CA VAL A 258 -18.40 11.39 11.37
C VAL A 258 -16.97 11.47 10.84
N VAL A 259 -16.22 10.38 10.99
CA VAL A 259 -14.93 10.19 10.29
C VAL A 259 -15.15 9.18 9.18
N VAL A 260 -14.94 9.61 7.93
CA VAL A 260 -14.94 8.72 6.77
C VAL A 260 -13.51 8.22 6.55
N ALA A 261 -13.26 6.96 6.91
CA ALA A 261 -11.96 6.29 6.80
C ALA A 261 -11.93 5.26 5.65
N THR A 262 -12.80 5.44 4.65
CA THR A 262 -12.96 4.58 3.47
C THR A 262 -12.38 5.23 2.21
N MET A 263 -12.51 4.55 1.07
CA MET A 263 -12.15 5.09 -0.25
C MET A 263 -12.98 6.35 -0.56
N PRO A 264 -12.42 7.32 -1.31
CA PRO A 264 -13.09 8.60 -1.54
C PRO A 264 -14.46 8.51 -2.18
N ASN A 265 -14.73 7.49 -2.99
CA ASN A 265 -16.06 7.29 -3.57
C ASN A 265 -17.15 7.10 -2.52
N VAL A 266 -16.81 6.59 -1.34
CA VAL A 266 -17.76 6.49 -0.22
C VAL A 266 -18.01 7.87 0.38
N LEU A 267 -16.98 8.73 0.47
CA LEU A 267 -17.16 10.12 0.84
C LEU A 267 -18.06 10.84 -0.19
N GLU A 268 -17.79 10.67 -1.48
CA GLU A 268 -18.60 11.21 -2.58
C GLU A 268 -20.07 10.75 -2.47
N ASP A 269 -20.30 9.45 -2.31
CA ASP A 269 -21.64 8.86 -2.21
C ASP A 269 -22.42 9.40 -1.00
N LEU A 270 -21.74 9.58 0.14
CA LEU A 270 -22.38 10.03 1.39
C LEU A 270 -22.62 11.55 1.43
N THR A 271 -21.83 12.34 0.70
CA THR A 271 -21.77 13.80 0.95
C THR A 271 -21.93 14.66 -0.30
N GLY A 272 -21.69 14.09 -1.48
CA GLY A 272 -21.58 14.83 -2.73
C GLY A 272 -20.29 15.64 -2.88
N TYR A 273 -19.35 15.54 -1.94
CA TYR A 273 -18.00 16.13 -2.07
C TYR A 273 -17.25 15.45 -3.20
N ALA A 274 -16.91 16.16 -4.27
CA ALA A 274 -16.21 15.59 -5.42
C ALA A 274 -14.75 15.27 -5.06
N CYS A 275 -14.31 14.05 -5.35
CA CYS A 275 -12.92 13.64 -5.21
C CYS A 275 -12.32 13.35 -6.59
N ASP A 276 -11.52 14.28 -7.08
CA ASP A 276 -10.92 14.19 -8.42
C ASP A 276 -9.66 13.31 -8.49
N ILE A 277 -9.24 12.70 -7.37
CA ILE A 277 -8.08 11.79 -7.36
C ILE A 277 -8.42 10.47 -8.07
N ASP A 278 -7.65 10.14 -9.10
CA ASP A 278 -7.68 8.85 -9.75
C ASP A 278 -7.00 7.76 -8.90
N PHE A 279 -7.63 6.58 -8.87
CA PHE A 279 -7.10 5.39 -8.21
C PHE A 279 -6.89 4.27 -9.22
N GLN A 280 -5.77 3.57 -9.07
CA GLN A 280 -5.54 2.30 -9.73
C GLN A 280 -6.01 1.14 -8.87
N GLY A 281 -6.51 0.09 -9.53
CA GLY A 281 -6.83 -1.18 -8.91
C GLY A 281 -5.58 -2.05 -8.73
N ALA A 282 -5.67 -3.02 -7.82
CA ALA A 282 -4.67 -4.07 -7.65
C ALA A 282 -5.35 -5.44 -7.68
N VAL A 283 -4.69 -6.37 -8.38
CA VAL A 283 -5.01 -7.79 -8.34
C VAL A 283 -3.77 -8.53 -7.87
N CYS A 284 -3.93 -9.29 -6.81
CA CYS A 284 -2.82 -9.95 -6.13
C CYS A 284 -3.23 -11.39 -5.80
N ALA A 285 -2.45 -12.34 -6.28
CA ALA A 285 -2.63 -13.75 -5.93
C ALA A 285 -1.66 -14.13 -4.82
N VAL A 286 -2.10 -14.94 -3.86
CA VAL A 286 -1.25 -15.70 -2.94
C VAL A 286 -1.25 -17.14 -3.41
N VAL A 287 -0.09 -17.61 -3.85
CA VAL A 287 0.13 -18.96 -4.35
C VAL A 287 0.87 -19.76 -3.28
N THR A 288 0.24 -20.81 -2.78
CA THR A 288 0.83 -21.77 -1.85
C THR A 288 1.49 -22.88 -2.66
N MET A 289 2.73 -23.22 -2.34
CA MET A 289 3.56 -24.13 -3.11
C MET A 289 4.35 -25.09 -2.22
N ASP A 290 4.59 -26.31 -2.72
CA ASP A 290 5.40 -27.34 -2.03
C ASP A 290 6.92 -27.10 -2.15
N GLU A 291 7.36 -26.32 -3.14
CA GLU A 291 8.76 -25.99 -3.38
C GLU A 291 8.91 -24.52 -3.83
N PRO A 292 10.07 -23.87 -3.56
CA PRO A 292 10.27 -22.47 -3.90
C PRO A 292 10.43 -22.29 -5.41
N LEU A 293 10.00 -21.13 -5.91
CA LEU A 293 10.22 -20.72 -7.30
C LEU A 293 11.65 -20.20 -7.49
N THR A 294 12.12 -19.40 -6.53
CA THR A 294 13.42 -18.72 -6.53
C THR A 294 13.99 -18.61 -5.11
N ASP A 295 15.16 -17.98 -4.95
CA ASP A 295 15.73 -17.61 -3.65
C ASP A 295 15.61 -16.10 -3.35
N THR A 296 14.74 -15.41 -4.10
CA THR A 296 14.53 -13.95 -4.08
C THR A 296 13.24 -13.62 -3.35
N TYR A 297 13.25 -12.60 -2.49
CA TYR A 297 12.01 -12.10 -1.87
C TYR A 297 11.21 -11.27 -2.86
N TRP A 298 11.82 -10.25 -3.46
CA TRP A 298 11.15 -9.34 -4.39
C TRP A 298 11.76 -9.40 -5.78
N LEU A 299 11.02 -9.91 -6.75
CA LEU A 299 11.43 -10.01 -8.14
C LEU A 299 10.56 -9.11 -9.02
N ASN A 300 11.17 -8.04 -9.55
CA ASN A 300 10.53 -7.20 -10.54
C ASN A 300 10.63 -7.83 -11.93
N ILE A 301 9.54 -7.76 -12.71
CA ILE A 301 9.43 -8.45 -13.99
C ILE A 301 9.53 -7.45 -15.14
N ALA A 302 10.62 -7.50 -15.90
CA ALA A 302 10.75 -6.85 -17.21
C ALA A 302 10.60 -7.90 -18.32
N HIS A 303 9.40 -8.47 -18.39
CA HIS A 303 8.99 -9.50 -19.35
C HIS A 303 7.55 -9.23 -19.80
N ASP A 304 7.14 -9.75 -20.94
CA ASP A 304 5.77 -9.62 -21.46
C ASP A 304 4.82 -10.57 -20.70
N ALA A 305 4.57 -10.24 -19.43
CA ALA A 305 3.72 -10.98 -18.51
C ALA A 305 2.53 -10.10 -18.06
N PRO A 306 1.37 -10.69 -17.70
CA PRO A 306 0.21 -9.96 -17.20
C PRO A 306 0.35 -9.48 -15.75
N PHE A 307 1.57 -9.52 -15.19
CA PHE A 307 1.91 -9.12 -13.83
C PHE A 307 3.29 -8.45 -13.81
N GLY A 308 3.48 -7.57 -12.83
CA GLY A 308 4.66 -6.73 -12.72
C GLY A 308 5.70 -7.22 -11.71
N ALA A 309 5.27 -8.01 -10.73
CA ALA A 309 6.12 -8.48 -9.66
C ALA A 309 5.74 -9.87 -9.17
N LEU A 310 6.78 -10.63 -8.80
CA LEU A 310 6.70 -11.89 -8.07
C LEU A 310 7.35 -11.64 -6.71
N ILE A 311 6.61 -11.80 -5.62
CA ILE A 311 7.11 -11.60 -4.25
C ILE A 311 7.05 -12.93 -3.52
N GLU A 312 8.15 -13.66 -3.49
CA GLU A 312 8.23 -14.95 -2.81
C GLU A 312 8.47 -14.71 -1.33
N HIS A 313 7.36 -14.51 -0.61
CA HIS A 313 7.31 -14.16 0.80
C HIS A 313 8.16 -15.08 1.68
N THR A 314 8.20 -16.37 1.34
CA THR A 314 8.95 -17.36 2.11
C THR A 314 10.47 -17.30 1.97
N ASN A 315 10.99 -16.40 1.12
CA ASN A 315 12.40 -16.02 1.08
C ASN A 315 12.72 -14.84 2.03
N PHE A 316 11.70 -14.18 2.57
CA PHE A 316 11.81 -13.10 3.55
C PHE A 316 11.47 -13.57 4.96
N VAL A 317 10.34 -14.28 5.10
CA VAL A 317 9.92 -14.94 6.35
C VAL A 317 9.99 -16.46 6.14
N PRO A 318 10.70 -17.23 6.97
CA PRO A 318 10.97 -18.63 6.68
C PRO A 318 9.69 -19.49 6.59
N PRO A 319 9.64 -20.50 5.70
CA PRO A 319 8.45 -21.33 5.47
C PRO A 319 7.97 -22.09 6.71
N GLU A 320 8.83 -22.32 7.71
CA GLU A 320 8.45 -22.92 8.99
C GLU A 320 7.37 -22.10 9.72
N ARG A 321 7.26 -20.79 9.45
CA ARG A 321 6.16 -19.95 9.95
C ARG A 321 4.81 -20.28 9.32
N TYR A 322 4.80 -20.84 8.12
CA TYR A 322 3.61 -21.13 7.33
C TYR A 322 3.36 -22.64 7.19
N GLY A 323 3.77 -23.42 8.20
CA GLY A 323 3.59 -24.87 8.19
C GLY A 323 4.54 -25.65 7.28
N GLY A 324 5.55 -24.99 6.72
CA GLY A 324 6.51 -25.55 5.77
C GLY A 324 6.20 -25.21 4.31
N ASP A 325 5.08 -24.56 4.02
CA ASP A 325 4.69 -24.16 2.67
C ASP A 325 5.52 -22.98 2.18
N HIS A 326 5.75 -22.92 0.87
CA HIS A 326 6.31 -21.76 0.19
C HIS A 326 5.19 -20.85 -0.31
N LEU A 327 5.31 -19.54 -0.06
CA LEU A 327 4.28 -18.56 -0.41
C LEU A 327 4.83 -17.56 -1.43
N LEU A 328 4.11 -17.43 -2.55
CA LEU A 328 4.43 -16.51 -3.63
C LEU A 328 3.26 -15.56 -3.89
N TYR A 329 3.52 -14.26 -3.80
CA TYR A 329 2.62 -13.28 -4.36
C TYR A 329 2.89 -13.07 -5.85
N VAL A 330 1.81 -13.01 -6.63
CA VAL A 330 1.84 -12.51 -8.01
C VAL A 330 1.01 -11.23 -8.05
N ALA A 331 1.64 -10.11 -8.39
CA ALA A 331 1.01 -8.80 -8.27
C ALA A 331 0.93 -8.06 -9.61
N SER A 332 -0.24 -7.50 -9.87
CA SER A 332 -0.53 -6.69 -11.06
C SER A 332 -1.51 -5.56 -10.74
N TYR A 333 -1.47 -4.51 -11.55
CA TYR A 333 -2.28 -3.30 -11.36
C TYR A 333 -3.22 -3.10 -12.55
N VAL A 334 -4.37 -2.50 -12.26
CA VAL A 334 -5.45 -2.22 -13.21
C VAL A 334 -5.65 -0.71 -13.27
N GLN A 335 -5.64 -0.12 -14.47
CA GLN A 335 -5.84 1.32 -14.64
C GLN A 335 -7.28 1.66 -15.00
N THR A 336 -8.01 0.75 -15.66
CA THR A 336 -9.43 0.93 -15.96
C THR A 336 -10.26 -0.33 -15.69
N GLU A 337 -11.53 -0.15 -15.31
CA GLU A 337 -12.43 -1.26 -14.91
C GLU A 337 -12.79 -2.21 -16.06
N ASP A 338 -12.53 -1.83 -17.32
CA ASP A 338 -12.77 -2.64 -18.52
C ASP A 338 -11.58 -3.51 -18.92
N GLU A 339 -10.44 -3.39 -18.24
CA GLU A 339 -9.29 -4.26 -18.49
C GLU A 339 -9.62 -5.73 -18.21
N TRP A 340 -8.97 -6.65 -18.95
CA TRP A 340 -9.17 -8.09 -18.78
C TRP A 340 -8.94 -8.52 -17.32
N LEU A 341 -7.90 -8.00 -16.67
CA LEU A 341 -7.55 -8.37 -15.31
C LEU A 341 -8.62 -7.92 -14.28
N ALA A 342 -9.37 -6.86 -14.58
CA ALA A 342 -10.46 -6.37 -13.74
C ALA A 342 -11.72 -7.26 -13.83
N THR A 343 -11.93 -7.90 -14.99
CA THR A 343 -13.19 -8.56 -15.36
C THR A 343 -13.12 -10.09 -15.45
N ALA A 344 -11.93 -10.64 -15.63
CA ALA A 344 -11.69 -12.08 -15.72
C ALA A 344 -11.97 -12.80 -14.39
N ASP A 345 -12.41 -14.05 -14.49
CA ASP A 345 -12.58 -14.91 -13.33
C ASP A 345 -11.23 -15.42 -12.79
N GLU A 346 -11.27 -16.03 -11.61
CA GLU A 346 -10.06 -16.49 -10.91
C GLU A 346 -9.36 -17.64 -11.63
N GLU A 347 -10.11 -18.57 -12.23
CA GLU A 347 -9.54 -19.73 -12.94
C GLU A 347 -8.80 -19.28 -14.21
N GLU A 348 -9.36 -18.35 -14.97
CA GLU A 348 -8.71 -17.75 -16.13
C GLU A 348 -7.42 -16.99 -15.76
N ILE A 349 -7.43 -16.28 -14.63
CA ILE A 349 -6.24 -15.56 -14.13
C ILE A 349 -5.18 -16.54 -13.65
N GLU A 350 -5.55 -17.54 -12.85
CA GLU A 350 -4.66 -18.58 -12.36
C GLU A 350 -3.95 -19.28 -13.53
N ASP A 351 -4.72 -19.78 -14.50
CA ASP A 351 -4.18 -20.47 -15.67
C ASP A 351 -3.16 -19.60 -16.40
N ARG A 352 -3.55 -18.38 -16.75
CA ARG A 352 -2.69 -17.49 -17.53
C ARG A 352 -1.45 -17.07 -16.75
N TRP A 353 -1.59 -16.78 -15.47
CA TRP A 353 -0.45 -16.34 -14.65
C TRP A 353 0.54 -17.47 -14.43
N LEU A 354 0.07 -18.68 -14.10
CA LEU A 354 0.95 -19.84 -13.91
C LEU A 354 1.63 -20.29 -15.21
N ASP A 355 0.94 -20.19 -16.36
CA ASP A 355 1.55 -20.47 -17.66
C ASP A 355 2.74 -19.53 -17.95
N HIS A 356 2.60 -18.23 -17.66
CA HIS A 356 3.72 -17.28 -17.78
C HIS A 356 4.83 -17.54 -16.75
N VAL A 357 4.50 -17.94 -15.52
CA VAL A 357 5.50 -18.33 -14.52
C VAL A 357 6.32 -19.53 -15.01
N VAL A 358 5.67 -20.57 -15.55
CA VAL A 358 6.36 -21.76 -16.11
C VAL A 358 7.19 -21.40 -17.36
N GLU A 359 6.71 -20.48 -18.20
CA GLU A 359 7.49 -19.96 -19.33
C GLU A 359 8.78 -19.27 -18.84
N MET A 360 8.67 -18.45 -17.79
CA MET A 360 9.77 -17.69 -17.23
C MET A 360 10.76 -18.57 -16.44
N PHE A 361 10.27 -19.63 -15.81
CA PHE A 361 11.00 -20.58 -14.98
C PHE A 361 10.74 -22.03 -15.42
N PRO A 362 11.41 -22.52 -16.50
CA PRO A 362 11.11 -23.82 -17.10
C PRO A 362 11.35 -25.04 -16.20
N ASP A 363 12.11 -24.87 -15.12
CA ASP A 363 12.36 -25.92 -14.12
C ASP A 363 11.25 -25.99 -13.05
N PHE A 364 10.37 -24.99 -12.96
CA PHE A 364 9.24 -24.96 -12.05
C PHE A 364 8.08 -25.81 -12.59
N SER A 365 7.52 -26.67 -11.74
CA SER A 365 6.34 -27.47 -12.07
C SER A 365 5.08 -26.81 -11.55
N ARG A 366 4.07 -26.67 -12.43
CA ARG A 366 2.72 -26.25 -11.99
C ARG A 366 2.11 -27.20 -10.95
N GLU A 367 2.53 -28.48 -10.93
CA GLU A 367 2.10 -29.45 -9.91
C GLU A 367 2.59 -29.12 -8.49
N ALA A 368 3.56 -28.20 -8.34
CA ALA A 368 4.00 -27.72 -7.04
C ALA A 368 3.00 -26.77 -6.38
N VAL A 369 2.05 -26.19 -7.14
CA VAL A 369 1.04 -25.28 -6.62
C VAL A 369 -0.06 -26.08 -5.93
N THR A 370 -0.27 -25.83 -4.64
CA THR A 370 -1.30 -26.52 -3.82
C THR A 370 -2.54 -25.66 -3.64
N GLU A 371 -2.41 -24.34 -3.67
CA GLU A 371 -3.52 -23.41 -3.54
C GLU A 371 -3.20 -22.10 -4.28
N PHE A 372 -4.22 -21.51 -4.90
CA PHE A 372 -4.18 -20.19 -5.51
C PHE A 372 -5.35 -19.38 -4.94
N ARG A 373 -5.07 -18.25 -4.29
CA ARG A 373 -6.09 -17.37 -3.72
C ARG A 373 -5.95 -15.96 -4.28
N LEU A 374 -7.00 -15.45 -4.91
CA LEU A 374 -6.96 -14.15 -5.58
C LEU A 374 -7.68 -13.05 -4.79
N ALA A 375 -6.96 -11.96 -4.53
CA ALA A 375 -7.50 -10.74 -3.96
C ALA A 375 -7.61 -9.65 -5.03
N ARG A 376 -8.73 -8.90 -5.00
CA ARG A 376 -8.95 -7.72 -5.85
C ARG A 376 -9.28 -6.51 -4.97
N ALA A 377 -8.65 -5.39 -5.28
CA ALA A 377 -8.97 -4.08 -4.74
C ALA A 377 -9.17 -3.11 -5.92
N PRO A 378 -10.43 -2.77 -6.29
CA PRO A 378 -10.71 -1.88 -7.43
C PRO A 378 -10.04 -0.50 -7.30
N ARG A 379 -9.86 -0.04 -6.06
CA ARG A 379 -9.08 1.13 -5.71
C ARG A 379 -8.08 0.71 -4.65
N ALA A 380 -6.81 0.59 -5.04
CA ALA A 380 -5.74 0.10 -4.18
C ALA A 380 -4.67 1.15 -3.92
N ALA A 381 -4.45 2.07 -4.86
CA ALA A 381 -3.48 3.15 -4.72
C ALA A 381 -3.92 4.39 -5.49
N PRO A 382 -3.64 5.60 -5.00
CA PRO A 382 -3.75 6.79 -5.83
C PRO A 382 -2.77 6.72 -7.00
N VAL A 383 -3.15 7.31 -8.13
CA VAL A 383 -2.21 7.70 -9.17
C VAL A 383 -1.68 9.07 -8.77
N TYR A 384 -0.44 9.11 -8.27
CA TYR A 384 0.23 10.37 -7.86
C TYR A 384 0.64 11.17 -9.09
N GLU A 385 -0.35 11.80 -9.71
CA GLU A 385 -0.18 12.63 -10.89
C GLU A 385 0.43 14.00 -10.56
N ARG A 386 0.66 14.79 -11.60
CA ARG A 386 1.19 16.16 -11.45
C ARG A 386 0.12 17.08 -10.87
N GLY A 387 0.49 17.89 -9.90
CA GLY A 387 -0.45 18.73 -9.13
C GLY A 387 -1.32 17.95 -8.15
N TYR A 388 -0.89 16.75 -7.71
CA TYR A 388 -1.65 15.91 -6.79
C TYR A 388 -1.98 16.61 -5.47
N LEU A 389 -1.11 17.49 -4.95
CA LEU A 389 -1.36 18.17 -3.67
C LEU A 389 -2.59 19.07 -3.71
N ASP A 390 -2.95 19.62 -4.86
CA ASP A 390 -4.18 20.41 -5.04
C ASP A 390 -5.45 19.54 -4.97
N LEU A 391 -5.32 18.22 -5.13
CA LEU A 391 -6.43 17.26 -5.12
C LEU A 391 -6.62 16.57 -3.76
N VAL A 392 -5.65 16.73 -2.84
CA VAL A 392 -5.69 16.10 -1.51
C VAL A 392 -6.95 16.51 -0.77
N VAL A 393 -7.65 15.53 -0.23
CA VAL A 393 -8.85 15.75 0.57
C VAL A 393 -8.44 16.19 1.98
N PRO A 394 -8.94 17.35 2.48
CA PRO A 394 -8.59 17.83 3.81
C PRO A 394 -9.17 16.92 4.89
N TYR A 395 -8.49 16.85 6.03
CA TYR A 395 -8.93 16.04 7.18
C TYR A 395 -10.24 16.51 7.81
N ASP A 396 -10.52 17.82 7.74
CA ASP A 396 -11.72 18.47 8.25
C ASP A 396 -12.47 19.05 7.05
N LEU A 397 -13.73 18.64 6.88
CA LEU A 397 -14.59 19.03 5.77
C LEU A 397 -15.68 20.02 6.21
N SER A 398 -15.47 20.71 7.33
CA SER A 398 -16.44 21.65 7.89
C SER A 398 -16.75 22.83 6.97
N ASP A 399 -15.75 23.32 6.22
CA ASP A 399 -15.92 24.48 5.33
C ASP A 399 -16.45 24.07 3.94
N GLU A 400 -16.20 22.82 3.54
CA GLU A 400 -16.51 22.28 2.23
C GLU A 400 -17.88 21.59 2.19
N VAL A 401 -18.28 20.94 3.29
CA VAL A 401 -19.45 20.07 3.35
C VAL A 401 -20.31 20.37 4.57
N ALA A 402 -19.83 20.01 5.77
CA ALA A 402 -20.59 20.10 7.01
C ALA A 402 -19.70 20.02 8.24
N ALA A 403 -20.00 20.83 9.25
CA ALA A 403 -19.37 20.76 10.56
C ALA A 403 -19.50 19.37 11.16
N GLY A 404 -18.39 18.85 11.71
CA GLY A 404 -18.35 17.52 12.32
C GLY A 404 -18.09 16.39 11.32
N LEU A 405 -17.78 16.68 10.05
CA LEU A 405 -17.35 15.70 9.06
C LEU A 405 -15.83 15.74 8.85
N TYR A 406 -15.20 14.57 8.88
CA TYR A 406 -13.76 14.40 8.75
C TYR A 406 -13.42 13.26 7.78
N TYR A 407 -12.26 13.33 7.14
CA TYR A 407 -11.79 12.32 6.19
C TYR A 407 -10.39 11.80 6.51
N ALA A 408 -10.28 10.49 6.77
CA ALA A 408 -9.02 9.81 7.10
C ALA A 408 -8.60 8.78 6.03
N GLY A 409 -9.26 8.78 4.86
CA GLY A 409 -9.02 7.80 3.82
C GLY A 409 -7.76 8.06 2.98
N MET A 410 -7.59 7.25 1.93
CA MET A 410 -6.35 7.18 1.16
C MET A 410 -6.04 8.44 0.32
N ALA A 411 -7.01 9.34 0.15
CA ALA A 411 -6.84 10.63 -0.53
C ALA A 411 -6.37 11.78 0.39
N SER A 412 -6.04 11.48 1.64
CA SER A 412 -5.56 12.48 2.61
C SER A 412 -4.04 12.70 2.50
N GLU A 413 -3.57 13.81 3.09
CA GLU A 413 -2.18 14.28 2.98
C GLU A 413 -1.14 13.24 3.47
N ALA A 414 -1.43 12.50 4.54
CA ALA A 414 -0.54 11.47 5.09
C ALA A 414 -0.26 10.28 4.14
N GLN A 415 -0.96 10.20 3.03
CA GLN A 415 -0.78 9.18 2.00
C GLN A 415 -0.03 9.72 0.78
N TYR A 416 0.43 10.96 0.83
CA TYR A 416 1.31 11.56 -0.17
C TYR A 416 2.77 11.54 0.30
N PRO A 417 3.75 11.38 -0.61
CA PRO A 417 3.59 11.00 -2.02
C PRO A 417 3.53 9.48 -2.21
N GLU A 418 3.35 8.72 -1.14
CA GLU A 418 3.23 7.27 -1.17
C GLU A 418 2.33 6.76 -0.05
N ARG A 419 1.46 5.81 -0.40
CA ARG A 419 0.54 5.19 0.54
C ARG A 419 1.26 4.22 1.47
N SER A 420 0.82 4.19 2.72
CA SER A 420 1.35 3.27 3.73
C SER A 420 0.32 2.98 4.82
N LEU A 421 0.54 1.89 5.56
CA LEU A 421 -0.23 1.60 6.77
C LEU A 421 0.07 2.66 7.85
N ASN A 422 1.33 3.13 7.92
CA ASN A 422 1.73 4.25 8.76
C ASN A 422 0.91 5.51 8.45
N GLY A 423 0.83 5.90 7.19
CA GLY A 423 0.00 7.02 6.74
C GLY A 423 -1.47 6.86 7.11
N GLY A 424 -1.96 5.61 7.18
CA GLY A 424 -3.31 5.30 7.65
C GLY A 424 -3.50 5.63 9.12
N VAL A 425 -2.55 5.22 9.96
CA VAL A 425 -2.53 5.57 11.40
C VAL A 425 -2.47 7.08 11.59
N VAL A 426 -1.58 7.76 10.87
CA VAL A 426 -1.43 9.23 10.91
C VAL A 426 -2.74 9.91 10.53
N ALA A 427 -3.36 9.53 9.41
CA ALA A 427 -4.63 10.10 8.98
C ALA A 427 -5.75 9.92 10.03
N GLY A 428 -5.84 8.73 10.64
CA GLY A 428 -6.78 8.48 11.72
C GLY A 428 -6.55 9.37 12.95
N TYR A 429 -5.28 9.57 13.33
CA TYR A 429 -4.91 10.44 14.45
C TYR A 429 -5.18 11.91 14.17
N GLU A 430 -4.86 12.37 12.96
CA GLU A 430 -5.12 13.73 12.48
C GLU A 430 -6.62 14.09 12.56
N CYS A 431 -7.52 13.20 12.13
CA CYS A 431 -8.96 13.41 12.31
C CYS A 431 -9.38 13.41 13.78
N ALA A 432 -8.87 12.46 14.57
CA ALA A 432 -9.19 12.38 16.00
C ALA A 432 -8.77 13.64 16.76
N ASP A 433 -7.57 14.17 16.50
CA ASP A 433 -7.04 15.35 17.18
C ASP A 433 -7.83 16.62 16.84
N ARG A 434 -8.29 16.77 15.58
CA ARG A 434 -9.20 17.87 15.20
C ARG A 434 -10.54 17.80 15.92
N ILE A 435 -11.13 16.60 16.03
CA ILE A 435 -12.37 16.38 16.81
C ILE A 435 -12.16 16.72 18.30
N LEU A 436 -10.97 16.45 18.84
CA LEU A 436 -10.63 16.75 20.23
C LEU A 436 -10.27 18.22 20.46
N GLY A 437 -9.91 18.95 19.40
CA GLY A 437 -9.46 20.35 19.45
C GLY A 437 -8.04 20.51 20.01
N SER A 438 -7.17 19.54 19.79
CA SER A 438 -5.81 19.44 20.35
C SER A 438 -4.71 19.72 19.33
#